data_AF-A0A4P9XVD5-F1
#
_entry.id   AF-A0A4P9XVD5-F1
#
_cell.length_a   1.000
_cell.length_b   1.000
_cell.length_c   1.000
_cell.angle_alpha   90.00
_cell.angle_beta   90.00
_cell.angle_gamma   90.00
#
_symmetry.space_group_name_H-M   'P 1'
#
loop_
_entity.id
_entity.type
_entity.pdbx_description
1 polymer ?
#
loop_
_entity_poly.entity_id
_entity_poly.type
_entity_poly.pdbx_seq_one_letter_code
_entity_poly.pdbx_strand_id
1 'polypeptide(L)'
;MPFTERLRRFGRQLLTIKGMDVLQAQAGDNQLNRTLGPFQLTAVGIGAIIGTGIFVLTGTAAAKFAGPGVVLSFAIAGLAACFAAMSYAELASMIPVAGSAYTYTYATMGEFAAWIIGWDLILEYLVGSATVSVGWSRYTVKFIEHIFSTKFPTHWTQAPVIFDEKEQVFKVTGDYINLPAIVIVLAITALLVVGIRASTRVNTVAVFIKIFAILLFIFACCGFVDSDNYTPFVPENQGGSKYGAMGVFTGATTVFFAYIGFDAVANTAQESWTQAR
;
A
#
# COMPACT_ATOMS: atom_id res chain seq x y z
N MET A 1 -45.11 -8.24 10.13
CA MET A 1 -44.18 -7.79 11.19
C MET A 1 -44.35 -6.29 11.38
N PRO A 2 -44.62 -5.81 12.59
CA PRO A 2 -44.66 -4.38 12.90
C PRO A 2 -43.30 -3.71 12.68
N PHE A 3 -43.33 -2.44 12.26
CA PHE A 3 -42.15 -1.64 11.89
C PHE A 3 -41.10 -1.55 13.01
N THR A 4 -41.54 -1.48 14.26
CA THR A 4 -40.69 -1.46 15.46
C THR A 4 -39.91 -2.76 15.68
N GLU A 5 -40.46 -3.92 15.32
CA GLU A 5 -39.73 -5.19 15.36
C GLU A 5 -38.69 -5.29 14.24
N ARG A 6 -38.99 -4.75 13.05
CA ARG A 6 -38.00 -4.64 11.97
C ARG A 6 -36.82 -3.77 12.37
N LEU A 7 -37.07 -2.61 12.98
CA LEU A 7 -36.03 -1.72 13.49
C LEU A 7 -35.19 -2.37 14.60
N ARG A 8 -35.82 -3.07 15.54
CA ARG A 8 -35.09 -3.81 16.59
C ARG A 8 -34.28 -4.98 16.04
N ARG A 9 -34.80 -5.69 15.04
CA ARG A 9 -34.08 -6.78 14.36
C ARG A 9 -32.91 -6.26 13.54
N PHE A 10 -33.10 -5.16 12.83
CA PHE A 10 -32.04 -4.47 12.09
C PHE A 10 -30.94 -3.96 13.04
N GLY A 11 -31.32 -3.31 14.16
CA GLY A 11 -30.36 -2.88 15.18
C GLY A 11 -29.58 -4.05 15.82
N ARG A 12 -30.22 -5.21 16.03
CA ARG A 12 -29.51 -6.42 16.50
C ARG A 12 -28.61 -7.01 15.43
N GLN A 13 -29.01 -7.01 14.16
CA GLN A 13 -28.17 -7.47 13.04
C GLN A 13 -26.88 -6.65 12.94
N LEU A 14 -26.96 -5.32 13.07
CA LEU A 14 -25.80 -4.44 13.05
C LEU A 14 -24.77 -4.72 14.16
N LEU A 15 -25.20 -5.27 15.30
CA LEU A 15 -24.33 -5.67 16.40
C LEU A 15 -24.03 -7.17 16.42
N THR A 16 -24.51 -7.92 15.43
CA THR A 16 -24.31 -9.37 15.39
C THR A 16 -22.85 -9.66 15.03
N ILE A 17 -22.19 -10.38 15.92
CA ILE A 17 -20.89 -10.99 15.66
C ILE A 17 -21.15 -12.33 14.98
N LYS A 18 -20.53 -12.57 13.82
CA LYS A 18 -20.58 -13.90 13.20
C LYS A 18 -19.71 -14.84 14.01
N GLY A 19 -20.30 -15.95 14.43
CA GLY A 19 -19.56 -17.05 15.06
C GLY A 19 -18.52 -17.61 14.09
N MET A 20 -17.39 -18.06 14.65
CA MET A 20 -16.26 -18.64 13.89
C MET A 20 -16.71 -19.78 12.98
N ASP A 21 -17.65 -20.61 13.43
CA ASP A 21 -18.19 -21.74 12.67
C ASP A 21 -18.85 -21.30 11.36
N VAL A 22 -19.51 -20.13 11.35
CA VAL A 22 -20.16 -19.57 10.15
C VAL A 22 -19.12 -18.99 9.20
N LEU A 23 -18.09 -18.31 9.71
CA LEU A 23 -16.99 -17.79 8.89
C LEU A 23 -16.19 -18.92 8.25
N GLN A 24 -15.93 -20.00 8.99
CA GLN A 24 -15.28 -21.20 8.47
C GLN A 24 -16.16 -21.97 7.49
N ALA A 25 -17.47 -22.06 7.73
CA ALA A 25 -18.41 -22.69 6.79
C ALA A 25 -18.48 -21.92 5.46
N GLN A 26 -18.55 -20.57 5.51
CA GLN A 26 -18.52 -19.72 4.31
C GLN A 26 -17.18 -19.80 3.57
N ALA A 27 -16.07 -19.97 4.28
CA ALA A 27 -14.77 -20.26 3.70
C ALA A 27 -14.70 -21.65 3.05
N GLY A 28 -15.38 -22.65 3.64
CA GLY A 28 -15.41 -24.04 3.17
C GLY A 28 -16.06 -24.22 1.79
N ASP A 29 -17.00 -23.34 1.43
CA ASP A 29 -17.65 -23.35 0.10
C ASP A 29 -16.72 -22.88 -1.03
N ASN A 30 -15.61 -22.19 -0.71
CA ASN A 30 -14.65 -21.64 -1.67
C ASN A 30 -13.22 -22.15 -1.37
N GLN A 31 -13.00 -23.46 -1.46
CA GLN A 31 -11.69 -24.06 -1.16
C GLN A 31 -10.60 -23.58 -2.12
N LEU A 32 -9.74 -22.68 -1.64
CA LEU A 32 -8.53 -22.25 -2.34
C LEU A 32 -7.45 -23.34 -2.26
N ASN A 33 -6.68 -23.48 -3.35
CA ASN A 33 -5.58 -24.44 -3.39
C ASN A 33 -4.45 -24.00 -2.45
N ARG A 34 -4.15 -24.83 -1.46
CA ARG A 34 -3.07 -24.60 -0.50
C ARG A 34 -1.72 -24.81 -1.18
N THR A 35 -1.14 -23.75 -1.73
CA THR A 35 0.10 -23.79 -2.52
C THR A 35 1.22 -22.93 -1.95
N LEU A 36 0.93 -22.10 -0.95
CA LEU A 36 1.88 -21.15 -0.38
C LEU A 36 2.51 -21.72 0.89
N GLY A 37 3.85 -21.82 0.87
CA GLY A 37 4.65 -22.05 2.07
C GLY A 37 5.09 -20.73 2.73
N PRO A 38 5.77 -20.79 3.88
CA PRO A 38 6.19 -19.59 4.63
C PRO A 38 7.04 -18.63 3.80
N PHE A 39 8.00 -19.14 3.02
CA PHE A 39 8.85 -18.31 2.18
C PHE A 39 8.06 -17.60 1.07
N GLN A 40 7.08 -18.27 0.47
CA GLN A 40 6.22 -17.66 -0.54
C GLN A 40 5.32 -16.60 0.07
N LEU A 41 4.79 -16.81 1.29
CA LEU A 41 4.01 -15.82 2.03
C LEU A 41 4.86 -14.60 2.40
N THR A 42 6.09 -14.79 2.87
CA THR A 42 7.03 -13.68 3.10
C THR A 42 7.32 -12.93 1.81
N ALA A 43 7.53 -13.64 0.69
CA ALA A 43 7.73 -13.02 -0.61
C ALA A 43 6.50 -12.22 -1.06
N VAL A 44 5.27 -12.73 -0.85
CA VAL A 44 4.02 -11.99 -1.10
C VAL A 44 3.99 -10.70 -0.29
N GLY A 45 4.27 -10.75 1.01
CA GLY A 45 4.30 -9.58 1.88
C GLY A 45 5.34 -8.55 1.43
N ILE A 46 6.59 -8.97 1.22
CA ILE A 46 7.66 -8.09 0.72
C ILE A 46 7.29 -7.50 -0.65
N GLY A 47 6.70 -8.30 -1.53
CA GLY A 47 6.28 -7.89 -2.87
C GLY A 47 5.18 -6.85 -2.89
N ALA A 48 4.25 -6.93 -1.93
CA ALA A 48 3.17 -5.98 -1.73
C ALA A 48 3.66 -4.66 -1.12
N ILE A 49 4.60 -4.74 -0.16
CA ILE A 49 5.19 -3.57 0.53
C ILE A 49 6.13 -2.77 -0.39
N ILE A 50 7.01 -3.46 -1.12
CA ILE A 50 8.00 -2.79 -1.98
C ILE A 50 7.33 -2.28 -3.26
N GLY A 51 7.13 -0.97 -3.33
CA GLY A 51 6.55 -0.29 -4.49
C GLY A 51 6.80 1.22 -4.50
N THR A 52 5.81 1.96 -4.97
CA THR A 52 5.88 3.42 -5.16
C THR A 52 6.28 4.18 -3.90
N GLY A 53 5.99 3.67 -2.70
CA GLY A 53 6.43 4.26 -1.43
C GLY A 53 7.95 4.47 -1.36
N ILE A 54 8.72 3.38 -1.44
CA ILE A 54 10.19 3.46 -1.34
C ILE A 54 10.83 4.08 -2.58
N PHE A 55 10.28 3.83 -3.78
CA PHE A 55 10.88 4.30 -5.03
C PHE A 55 10.58 5.77 -5.35
N VAL A 56 9.39 6.28 -5.02
CA VAL A 56 8.95 7.65 -5.40
C VAL A 56 8.77 8.56 -4.20
N LEU A 57 8.06 8.10 -3.17
CA LEU A 57 7.68 8.96 -2.04
C LEU A 57 8.87 9.29 -1.15
N THR A 58 9.87 8.41 -1.04
CA THR A 58 11.14 8.68 -0.32
C THR A 58 11.79 9.98 -0.75
N GLY A 59 11.97 10.18 -2.06
CA GLY A 59 12.59 11.40 -2.60
C GLY A 59 11.73 12.64 -2.33
N THR A 60 10.40 12.49 -2.42
CA THR A 60 9.46 13.58 -2.12
C THR A 60 9.50 13.96 -0.64
N ALA A 61 9.51 12.97 0.26
CA ALA A 61 9.56 13.17 1.69
C ALA A 61 10.88 13.80 2.13
N ALA A 62 12.00 13.34 1.59
CA ALA A 62 13.30 13.95 1.84
C ALA A 62 13.36 15.40 1.35
N ALA A 63 12.95 15.67 0.10
CA ALA A 63 13.08 17.00 -0.50
C ALA A 63 12.08 18.03 0.07
N LYS A 64 10.86 17.61 0.43
CA LYS A 64 9.80 18.53 0.87
C LYS A 64 9.64 18.64 2.38
N PHE A 65 9.99 17.59 3.15
CA PHE A 65 9.63 17.53 4.57
C PHE A 65 10.82 17.25 5.50
N ALA A 66 11.57 16.16 5.32
CA ALA A 66 12.48 15.67 6.36
C ALA A 66 13.98 15.92 6.10
N GLY A 67 14.37 16.23 4.87
CA GLY A 67 15.78 16.33 4.48
C GLY A 67 16.51 15.00 4.69
N PRO A 68 17.79 15.01 5.09
CA PRO A 68 18.54 13.80 5.46
C PRO A 68 17.90 13.04 6.62
N GLY A 69 17.16 13.75 7.48
CA GLY A 69 16.37 13.20 8.58
C GLY A 69 15.20 12.30 8.16
N VAL A 70 14.97 12.08 6.85
CA VAL A 70 13.99 11.10 6.34
C VAL A 70 14.20 9.69 6.89
N VAL A 71 15.43 9.35 7.30
CA VAL A 71 15.73 8.09 7.99
C VAL A 71 14.93 7.97 9.30
N LEU A 72 14.79 9.06 10.06
CA LEU A 72 13.96 9.10 11.27
C LEU A 72 12.48 8.97 10.92
N SER A 73 12.03 9.56 9.81
CA SER A 73 10.67 9.39 9.31
C SER A 73 10.34 7.91 9.02
N PHE A 74 11.26 7.19 8.37
CA PHE A 74 11.11 5.75 8.14
C PHE A 74 11.13 4.95 9.45
N ALA A 75 12.00 5.30 10.42
CA ALA A 75 12.03 4.62 11.70
C ALA A 75 10.71 4.76 12.48
N ILE A 76 10.14 5.96 12.52
CA ILE A 76 8.85 6.23 13.19
C ILE A 76 7.71 5.49 12.49
N ALA A 77 7.64 5.60 11.15
CA ALA A 77 6.61 4.92 10.36
C ALA A 77 6.71 3.40 10.49
N GLY A 78 7.93 2.86 10.45
CA GLY A 78 8.20 1.43 10.60
C GLY A 78 7.86 0.90 11.98
N LEU A 79 8.10 1.67 13.05
CA LEU A 79 7.70 1.28 14.40
C LEU A 79 6.17 1.20 14.52
N ALA A 80 5.44 2.18 13.99
CA ALA A 80 3.98 2.17 13.96
C ALA A 80 3.44 0.98 13.15
N ALA A 81 4.01 0.73 11.97
CA ALA A 81 3.65 -0.42 11.14
C ALA A 81 3.96 -1.76 11.81
N CYS A 82 5.05 -1.84 12.58
CA CYS A 82 5.43 -3.05 13.33
C CYS A 82 4.37 -3.41 14.37
N PHE A 83 3.92 -2.45 15.18
CA PHE A 83 2.85 -2.69 16.15
C PHE A 83 1.55 -3.14 15.48
N ALA A 84 1.18 -2.49 14.37
CA ALA A 84 0.01 -2.92 13.59
C ALA A 84 0.18 -4.35 13.05
N ALA A 85 1.33 -4.66 12.45
CA ALA A 85 1.62 -5.98 11.89
C ALA A 85 1.59 -7.09 12.96
N MET A 86 2.06 -6.82 14.18
CA MET A 86 1.97 -7.76 15.30
C MET A 86 0.51 -8.06 15.67
N SER A 87 -0.35 -7.04 15.75
CA SER A 87 -1.78 -7.23 15.99
C SER A 87 -2.46 -8.01 14.85
N TYR A 88 -2.08 -7.75 13.60
CA TYR A 88 -2.57 -8.52 12.45
C TYR A 88 -2.10 -9.97 12.47
N ALA A 89 -0.87 -10.24 12.89
CA ALA A 89 -0.34 -11.60 13.01
C ALA A 89 -1.10 -12.41 14.07
N GLU A 90 -1.40 -11.80 15.22
CA GLU A 90 -2.22 -12.42 16.26
C GLU A 90 -3.62 -12.76 15.74
N LEU A 91 -4.29 -11.80 15.09
CA LEU A 91 -5.63 -12.01 14.50
C LEU A 91 -5.63 -13.05 13.39
N ALA A 92 -4.61 -13.07 12.51
CA ALA A 92 -4.47 -14.05 11.45
C ALA A 92 -4.29 -15.47 12.01
N SER A 93 -3.56 -15.61 13.11
CA SER A 93 -3.38 -16.91 13.78
C SER A 93 -4.66 -17.43 14.44
N MET A 94 -5.50 -16.52 14.96
CA MET A 94 -6.78 -16.87 15.60
C MET A 94 -7.91 -17.09 14.58
N ILE A 95 -7.90 -16.35 13.48
CA ILE A 95 -8.97 -16.30 12.48
C ILE A 95 -8.37 -16.60 11.09
N PRO A 96 -8.01 -17.87 10.80
CA PRO A 96 -7.29 -18.27 9.58
C PRO A 96 -8.21 -18.32 8.34
N VAL A 97 -8.97 -17.26 8.09
CA VAL A 97 -9.85 -17.11 6.94
C VAL A 97 -9.42 -15.91 6.10
N ALA A 98 -9.61 -15.99 4.79
CA ALA A 98 -9.30 -14.87 3.90
C ALA A 98 -10.27 -13.71 4.18
N GLY A 99 -9.77 -12.47 4.17
CA GLY A 99 -10.58 -11.26 4.30
C GLY A 99 -10.02 -10.18 5.24
N SER A 100 -8.83 -10.39 5.83
CA SER A 100 -8.05 -9.35 6.53
C SER A 100 -8.89 -8.56 7.55
N ALA A 101 -8.65 -7.25 7.66
CA ALA A 101 -9.26 -6.36 8.66
C ALA A 101 -10.79 -6.44 8.71
N TYR A 102 -11.45 -6.54 7.55
CA TYR A 102 -12.91 -6.65 7.47
C TYR A 102 -13.42 -7.85 8.27
N THR A 103 -12.84 -9.04 8.02
CA THR A 103 -13.26 -10.26 8.70
C THR A 103 -12.91 -10.22 10.19
N TYR A 104 -11.77 -9.66 10.55
CA TYR A 104 -11.37 -9.51 11.96
C TYR A 104 -12.30 -8.58 12.74
N THR A 105 -12.68 -7.45 12.15
CA THR A 105 -13.64 -6.52 12.77
C THR A 105 -15.03 -7.13 12.85
N TYR A 106 -15.45 -7.90 11.84
CA TYR A 106 -16.74 -8.60 11.88
C TYR A 106 -16.80 -9.61 13.03
N ALA A 107 -15.70 -10.36 13.24
CA ALA A 107 -15.59 -11.35 14.30
C ALA A 107 -15.48 -10.76 15.72
N THR A 108 -15.06 -9.50 15.87
CA THR A 108 -14.76 -8.89 17.19
C THR A 108 -15.71 -7.75 17.58
N MET A 109 -16.09 -6.89 16.63
CA MET A 109 -16.85 -5.65 16.88
C MET A 109 -18.26 -5.66 16.25
N GLY A 110 -18.58 -6.68 15.44
CA GLY A 110 -19.88 -6.85 14.81
C GLY A 110 -20.01 -6.16 13.44
N GLU A 111 -21.18 -6.36 12.83
CA GLU A 111 -21.42 -6.04 11.41
C GLU A 111 -21.28 -4.55 11.07
N PHE A 112 -21.72 -3.63 11.93
CA PHE A 112 -21.66 -2.19 11.62
C PHE A 112 -20.22 -1.68 11.52
N ALA A 113 -19.37 -2.04 12.50
CA ALA A 113 -17.95 -1.67 12.47
C ALA A 113 -17.26 -2.32 11.27
N ALA A 114 -17.56 -3.60 10.99
CA ALA A 114 -17.02 -4.30 9.83
C ALA A 114 -17.47 -3.64 8.51
N TRP A 115 -18.70 -3.16 8.41
CA TRP A 115 -19.21 -2.47 7.23
C TRP A 115 -18.46 -1.15 6.98
N ILE A 116 -18.17 -0.38 8.04
CA ILE A 116 -17.34 0.83 7.93
C ILE A 116 -15.94 0.46 7.42
N ILE A 117 -15.29 -0.53 8.03
CA ILE A 117 -13.96 -1.01 7.61
C ILE A 117 -13.97 -1.55 6.18
N GLY A 118 -15.05 -2.23 5.75
CA GLY A 118 -15.18 -2.72 4.39
C GLY A 118 -15.19 -1.59 3.35
N TRP A 119 -15.92 -0.50 3.60
CA TRP A 119 -15.90 0.68 2.73
C TRP A 119 -14.57 1.43 2.77
N ASP A 120 -13.96 1.51 3.95
CA ASP A 120 -12.64 2.10 4.13
C ASP A 120 -11.58 1.36 3.30
N LEU A 121 -11.53 0.03 3.39
CA LEU A 121 -10.62 -0.80 2.59
C LEU A 121 -10.85 -0.66 1.07
N ILE A 122 -12.10 -0.57 0.61
CA ILE A 122 -12.39 -0.36 -0.81
C ILE A 122 -11.79 0.97 -1.29
N LEU A 123 -11.96 2.04 -0.51
CA LEU A 123 -11.40 3.35 -0.81
C LEU A 123 -9.86 3.34 -0.72
N GLU A 124 -9.31 2.67 0.28
CA GLU A 124 -7.87 2.52 0.47
C GLU A 124 -7.22 1.82 -0.73
N TYR A 125 -7.72 0.65 -1.14
CA TYR A 125 -7.19 -0.08 -2.30
C TYR A 125 -7.37 0.69 -3.61
N LEU A 126 -8.46 1.46 -3.76
CA LEU A 126 -8.69 2.32 -4.93
C LEU A 126 -7.63 3.43 -5.01
N VAL A 127 -7.44 4.19 -3.92
CA VAL A 127 -6.47 5.30 -3.85
C VAL A 127 -5.04 4.76 -3.91
N GLY A 128 -4.77 3.62 -3.27
CA GLY A 128 -3.49 2.93 -3.31
C GLY A 128 -3.11 2.51 -4.72
N SER A 129 -4.03 1.86 -5.45
CA SER A 129 -3.81 1.44 -6.85
C SER A 129 -3.56 2.64 -7.77
N ALA A 130 -4.33 3.72 -7.60
CA ALA A 130 -4.11 4.97 -8.33
C ALA A 130 -2.72 5.55 -8.04
N THR A 131 -2.32 5.64 -6.77
CA THR A 131 -1.00 6.14 -6.35
C THR A 131 0.14 5.30 -6.93
N VAL A 132 0.01 3.97 -6.90
CA VAL A 132 1.01 3.06 -7.47
C VAL A 132 1.15 3.26 -8.97
N SER A 133 0.04 3.37 -9.70
CA SER A 133 0.05 3.59 -11.16
C SER A 133 0.68 4.93 -11.57
N VAL A 134 0.45 6.00 -10.80
CA VAL A 134 1.08 7.31 -11.01
C VAL A 134 2.59 7.22 -10.75
N GLY A 135 3.01 6.50 -9.70
CA GLY A 135 4.42 6.25 -9.43
C GLY A 135 5.11 5.50 -10.56
N TRP A 136 4.47 4.45 -11.07
CA TRP A 136 4.95 3.70 -12.24
C TRP A 136 5.07 4.58 -13.48
N SER A 137 4.04 5.40 -13.76
CA SER A 137 4.05 6.35 -14.89
C SER A 137 5.27 7.28 -14.87
N ARG A 138 5.62 7.84 -13.70
CA ARG A 138 6.79 8.73 -13.56
C ARG A 138 8.10 8.03 -13.98
N TYR A 139 8.30 6.78 -13.56
CA TYR A 139 9.46 5.99 -13.96
C TYR A 139 9.44 5.64 -15.45
N THR A 140 8.30 5.20 -15.97
CA THR A 140 8.14 4.83 -17.38
C THR A 140 8.41 6.01 -18.30
N VAL A 141 7.88 7.20 -17.98
CA VAL A 141 8.14 8.42 -18.76
C VAL A 141 9.63 8.73 -18.75
N LYS A 142 10.28 8.75 -17.57
CA LYS A 142 11.72 9.04 -17.48
C LYS A 142 12.59 8.02 -18.22
N PHE A 143 12.20 6.74 -18.18
CA PHE A 143 12.87 5.67 -18.91
C PHE A 143 12.76 5.83 -20.43
N ILE A 144 11.56 6.12 -20.94
CA ILE A 144 11.32 6.39 -22.37
C ILE A 144 12.08 7.63 -22.81
N GLU A 145 12.04 8.72 -22.03
CA GLU A 145 12.78 9.96 -22.33
C GLU A 145 14.29 9.69 -22.44
N HIS A 146 14.83 8.83 -21.57
CA HIS A 146 16.24 8.46 -21.58
C HIS A 146 16.62 7.61 -22.80
N ILE A 147 15.82 6.58 -23.13
CA ILE A 147 16.10 5.68 -24.27
C ILE A 147 15.99 6.39 -25.61
N PHE A 148 14.93 7.17 -25.81
CA PHE A 148 14.65 7.81 -27.08
C PHE A 148 15.27 9.21 -27.20
N SER A 149 15.88 9.73 -26.12
CA SER A 149 16.42 11.10 -26.05
C SER A 149 15.39 12.19 -26.44
N THR A 150 14.10 11.89 -26.29
CA THR A 150 12.98 12.79 -26.61
C THR A 150 12.19 13.13 -25.35
N LYS A 151 11.82 14.40 -25.17
CA LYS A 151 10.94 14.80 -24.07
C LYS A 151 9.50 14.37 -24.37
N PHE A 152 8.88 13.68 -23.43
CA PHE A 152 7.48 13.29 -23.59
C PHE A 152 6.58 14.50 -23.31
N PRO A 153 5.51 14.75 -24.07
CA PRO A 153 4.64 15.90 -23.81
C PRO A 153 4.00 15.79 -22.43
N THR A 154 4.14 16.84 -21.61
CA THR A 154 3.64 16.85 -20.23
C THR A 154 2.12 16.66 -20.17
N HIS A 155 1.39 17.17 -21.17
CA HIS A 155 -0.06 17.07 -21.29
C HIS A 155 -0.61 15.64 -21.23
N TRP A 156 0.18 14.62 -21.57
CA TRP A 156 -0.22 13.21 -21.55
C TRP A 156 0.36 12.40 -20.39
N THR A 157 1.09 13.04 -19.47
CA THR A 157 1.83 12.34 -18.39
C THR A 157 1.48 12.84 -17.01
N GLN A 158 0.70 13.92 -16.91
CA GLN A 158 0.29 14.56 -15.66
C GLN A 158 -1.23 14.60 -15.54
N ALA A 159 -1.71 14.79 -14.31
CA ALA A 159 -3.14 14.92 -14.04
C ALA A 159 -3.65 16.32 -14.42
N PRO A 160 -4.90 16.44 -14.93
CA PRO A 160 -5.51 17.72 -15.30
C PRO A 160 -5.79 18.63 -14.10
N VAL A 161 -5.93 18.04 -12.92
CA VAL A 161 -6.19 18.73 -11.66
C VAL A 161 -5.19 18.24 -10.63
N ILE A 162 -4.49 19.19 -10.01
CA ILE A 162 -3.56 18.93 -8.90
C ILE A 162 -3.99 19.77 -7.71
N PHE A 163 -3.89 19.21 -6.51
CA PHE A 163 -4.07 19.96 -5.28
C PHE A 163 -2.78 20.70 -4.93
N ASP A 164 -2.83 22.03 -4.89
CA ASP A 164 -1.69 22.85 -4.45
C ASP A 164 -1.66 22.89 -2.93
N GLU A 165 -0.69 22.20 -2.33
CA GLU A 165 -0.51 22.14 -0.88
C GLU A 165 -0.22 23.52 -0.25
N LYS A 166 0.33 24.49 -1.00
CA LYS A 166 0.64 25.81 -0.45
C LYS A 166 -0.59 26.70 -0.36
N GLU A 167 -1.41 26.70 -1.40
CA GLU A 167 -2.61 27.52 -1.48
C GLU A 167 -3.86 26.79 -1.00
N GLN A 168 -3.77 25.49 -0.72
CA GLN A 168 -4.88 24.61 -0.30
C GLN A 168 -6.06 24.64 -1.29
N VAL A 169 -5.76 24.77 -2.59
CA VAL A 169 -6.75 24.84 -3.67
C VAL A 169 -6.44 23.85 -4.78
N PHE A 170 -7.49 23.35 -5.43
CA PHE A 170 -7.36 22.59 -6.66
C PHE A 170 -7.02 23.52 -7.82
N LYS A 171 -5.90 23.26 -8.49
CA LYS A 171 -5.45 23.99 -9.69
C LYS A 171 -5.60 23.11 -10.93
N VAL A 172 -6.12 23.71 -12.00
CA VAL A 172 -6.15 23.10 -13.32
C VAL A 172 -4.79 23.32 -13.96
N THR A 173 -4.11 22.23 -14.34
CA THR A 173 -2.72 22.27 -14.85
C THR A 173 -2.63 22.57 -16.33
N GLY A 174 -3.73 22.37 -17.08
CA GLY A 174 -3.72 22.38 -18.55
C GLY A 174 -3.19 21.07 -19.15
N ASP A 175 -2.90 20.07 -18.33
CA ASP A 175 -2.64 18.70 -18.77
C ASP A 175 -3.97 17.97 -19.00
N TYR A 176 -3.98 16.94 -19.84
CA TYR A 176 -5.20 16.20 -20.17
C TYR A 176 -5.42 15.03 -19.23
N ILE A 177 -4.48 14.07 -19.25
CA ILE A 177 -4.55 12.82 -18.48
C ILE A 177 -3.15 12.25 -18.30
N ASN A 178 -2.98 11.44 -17.26
CA ASN A 178 -1.80 10.60 -17.11
C ASN A 178 -1.99 9.28 -17.89
N LEU A 179 -1.69 9.32 -19.19
CA LEU A 179 -1.91 8.20 -20.10
C LEU A 179 -1.15 6.93 -19.70
N PRO A 180 0.16 6.97 -19.34
CA PRO A 180 0.86 5.76 -18.91
C PRO A 180 0.26 5.12 -17.66
N ALA A 181 -0.23 5.91 -16.70
CA ALA A 181 -0.90 5.39 -15.50
C ALA A 181 -2.20 4.67 -15.85
N ILE A 182 -3.01 5.25 -16.76
CA ILE A 182 -4.26 4.61 -17.23
C ILE A 182 -3.96 3.31 -17.96
N VAL A 183 -2.96 3.32 -18.85
CA VAL A 183 -2.56 2.13 -19.62
C VAL A 183 -2.14 0.98 -18.71
N ILE A 184 -1.32 1.24 -17.69
CA ILE A 184 -0.90 0.15 -16.79
C ILE A 184 -2.06 -0.37 -15.95
N VAL A 185 -2.99 0.49 -15.50
CA VAL A 185 -4.19 0.05 -14.78
C VAL A 185 -5.03 -0.87 -15.67
N LEU A 186 -5.33 -0.45 -16.91
CA LEU A 186 -6.11 -1.26 -17.85
C LEU A 186 -5.41 -2.59 -18.19
N ALA A 187 -4.08 -2.58 -18.34
CA ALA A 187 -3.30 -3.78 -18.60
C ALA A 187 -3.37 -4.77 -17.42
N ILE A 188 -3.23 -4.30 -16.19
CA ILE A 188 -3.37 -5.13 -14.99
C ILE A 188 -4.82 -5.60 -14.82
N THR A 189 -5.82 -4.76 -15.09
CA THR A 189 -7.24 -5.18 -15.09
C THR A 189 -7.49 -6.29 -16.11
N ALA A 190 -7.02 -6.14 -17.35
CA ALA A 190 -7.16 -7.17 -18.38
C ALA A 190 -6.48 -8.49 -17.95
N LEU A 191 -5.29 -8.40 -17.37
CA LEU A 191 -4.55 -9.54 -16.81
C LEU A 191 -5.35 -10.25 -15.70
N LEU A 192 -5.96 -9.49 -14.79
CA LEU A 192 -6.78 -10.02 -13.71
C LEU A 192 -8.07 -10.68 -14.23
N VAL A 193 -8.72 -10.10 -15.24
CA VAL A 193 -9.94 -10.65 -15.87
C VAL A 193 -9.67 -11.93 -16.63
N VAL A 194 -8.54 -12.01 -17.36
CA VAL A 194 -8.14 -13.24 -18.08
C VAL A 194 -7.77 -14.37 -17.11
N GLY A 195 -7.38 -14.03 -15.87
CA GLY A 195 -7.06 -14.98 -14.82
C GLY A 195 -5.74 -15.70 -15.08
N ILE A 196 -4.62 -15.11 -14.64
CA ILE A 196 -3.33 -15.79 -14.68
C ILE A 196 -3.32 -16.93 -13.63
N ARG A 197 -3.54 -18.16 -14.10
CA ARG A 197 -3.33 -19.40 -13.31
C ARG A 197 -1.86 -19.67 -12.97
N ALA A 198 -0.92 -18.89 -13.49
CA ALA A 198 0.52 -19.02 -13.21
C ALA A 198 0.96 -18.12 -12.04
N SER A 199 0.38 -18.31 -10.85
CA SER A 199 0.35 -17.24 -9.83
C SER A 199 1.55 -17.19 -8.87
N THR A 200 2.16 -18.30 -8.45
CA THR A 200 3.19 -18.19 -7.38
C THR A 200 4.60 -17.88 -7.89
N ARG A 201 5.05 -18.56 -8.97
CA ARG A 201 6.43 -18.42 -9.47
C ARG A 201 6.71 -17.02 -10.03
N VAL A 202 5.74 -16.45 -10.76
CA VAL A 202 5.87 -15.10 -11.33
C VAL A 202 5.99 -14.07 -10.21
N ASN A 203 5.17 -14.19 -9.17
CA ASN A 203 5.22 -13.29 -8.02
C ASN A 203 6.57 -13.37 -7.30
N THR A 204 7.06 -14.58 -7.01
CA THR A 204 8.37 -14.76 -6.36
C THR A 204 9.51 -14.15 -7.17
N VAL A 205 9.53 -14.36 -8.50
CA VAL A 205 10.55 -13.76 -9.38
C VAL A 205 10.48 -12.24 -9.36
N ALA A 206 9.28 -11.65 -9.41
CA ALA A 206 9.10 -10.20 -9.35
C ALA A 206 9.65 -9.60 -8.04
N VAL A 207 9.46 -10.27 -6.91
CA VAL A 207 10.01 -9.87 -5.61
C VAL A 207 11.53 -9.88 -5.63
N PHE A 208 12.14 -10.96 -6.15
CA PHE A 208 13.59 -11.05 -6.26
C PHE A 208 14.18 -9.93 -7.15
N ILE A 209 13.53 -9.61 -8.27
CA ILE A 209 13.94 -8.48 -9.13
C ILE A 209 13.90 -7.16 -8.36
N LYS A 210 12.84 -6.90 -7.58
CA LYS A 210 12.72 -5.68 -6.76
C LYS A 210 13.83 -5.59 -5.71
N ILE A 211 14.08 -6.67 -4.97
CA ILE A 211 15.14 -6.71 -3.95
C ILE A 211 16.51 -6.51 -4.61
N PHE A 212 16.77 -7.19 -5.72
CA PHE A 212 18.01 -7.04 -6.48
C PHE A 212 18.22 -5.59 -6.93
N ALA A 213 17.19 -4.92 -7.46
CA ALA A 213 17.28 -3.52 -7.87
C ALA A 213 17.64 -2.59 -6.70
N ILE A 214 17.09 -2.82 -5.51
CA ILE A 214 17.41 -2.05 -4.30
C ILE A 214 18.86 -2.30 -3.88
N LEU A 215 19.31 -3.56 -3.83
CA LEU A 215 20.68 -3.89 -3.47
C LEU A 215 21.68 -3.30 -4.48
N LEU A 216 21.38 -3.40 -5.77
CA LEU A 216 22.18 -2.79 -6.83
C LEU A 216 22.29 -1.28 -6.63
N PHE A 217 21.18 -0.60 -6.35
CA PHE A 217 21.20 0.83 -6.04
C PHE A 217 22.08 1.15 -4.83
N ILE A 218 21.92 0.43 -3.73
CA ILE A 218 22.71 0.65 -2.50
C ILE A 218 24.21 0.47 -2.78
N PHE A 219 24.61 -0.64 -3.40
CA PHE A 219 26.02 -0.93 -3.65
C PHE A 219 26.63 -0.01 -4.72
N ALA A 220 25.89 0.33 -5.78
CA ALA A 220 26.37 1.24 -6.82
C ALA A 220 26.52 2.67 -6.31
N CYS A 221 25.61 3.13 -5.43
CA CYS A 221 25.63 4.50 -4.91
C CYS A 221 26.50 4.68 -3.66
N CYS A 222 26.89 3.60 -2.95
CA CYS A 222 27.66 3.69 -1.71
C CYS A 222 28.98 4.49 -1.87
N GLY A 223 29.66 4.36 -3.01
CA GLY A 223 30.88 5.12 -3.32
C GLY A 223 30.66 6.59 -3.71
N PHE A 224 29.42 7.01 -3.96
CA PHE A 224 29.04 8.38 -4.33
C PHE A 224 28.38 9.15 -3.18
N VAL A 225 28.38 8.57 -1.96
CA VAL A 225 27.81 9.23 -0.78
C VAL A 225 28.75 10.34 -0.32
N ASP A 226 28.26 11.58 -0.38
CA ASP A 226 28.94 12.75 0.15
C ASP A 226 28.41 13.07 1.56
N SER A 227 29.31 13.04 2.54
CA SER A 227 29.02 13.25 3.96
C SER A 227 28.47 14.64 4.26
N ASP A 228 28.81 15.65 3.44
CA ASP A 228 28.38 17.03 3.66
C ASP A 228 26.86 17.17 3.48
N ASN A 229 26.24 16.30 2.68
CA ASN A 229 24.78 16.26 2.51
C ASN A 229 24.03 15.81 3.77
N TYR A 230 24.69 15.23 4.78
CA TYR A 230 24.08 14.86 6.05
C TYR A 230 24.11 16.00 7.08
N THR A 231 24.72 17.13 6.78
CA THR A 231 24.79 18.28 7.70
C THR A 231 24.07 19.50 7.13
N PRO A 232 23.06 20.06 7.82
CA PRO A 232 22.44 19.57 9.06
C PRO A 232 21.56 18.32 8.81
N PHE A 233 21.65 17.33 9.72
CA PHE A 233 20.94 16.04 9.56
C PHE A 233 19.42 16.24 9.60
N VAL A 234 18.96 17.03 10.57
CA VAL A 234 17.62 17.59 10.59
C VAL A 234 17.75 19.09 10.33
N PRO A 235 17.41 19.57 9.12
CA PRO A 235 17.48 21.00 8.82
C PRO A 235 16.53 21.80 9.72
N GLU A 236 16.85 23.08 9.93
CA GLU A 236 15.99 23.98 10.69
C GLU A 236 14.60 24.12 10.06
N ASN A 237 13.58 24.23 10.91
CA ASN A 237 12.20 24.34 10.47
C ASN A 237 11.99 25.63 9.66
N GLN A 238 11.58 25.50 8.40
CA GLN A 238 11.33 26.62 7.48
C GLN A 238 9.86 27.09 7.48
N GLY A 239 9.08 26.68 8.49
CA GLY A 239 7.67 26.98 8.62
C GLY A 239 6.78 25.80 8.19
N GLY A 240 5.62 25.70 8.86
CA GLY A 240 4.65 24.62 8.63
C GLY A 240 5.26 23.23 8.88
N SER A 241 5.21 22.40 7.84
CA SER A 241 5.63 20.99 7.87
C SER A 241 6.96 20.75 7.15
N LYS A 242 7.74 21.80 6.87
CA LYS A 242 9.01 21.71 6.14
C LYS A 242 10.20 21.76 7.11
N TYR A 243 10.88 20.63 7.24
CA TYR A 243 12.02 20.37 8.12
C TYR A 243 11.72 20.51 9.62
N GLY A 244 12.76 20.37 10.46
CA GLY A 244 12.62 20.22 11.90
C GLY A 244 11.85 18.96 12.31
N ALA A 245 11.49 18.88 13.60
CA ALA A 245 10.75 17.74 14.13
C ALA A 245 9.39 17.54 13.42
N MET A 246 8.67 18.63 13.13
CA MET A 246 7.37 18.56 12.44
C MET A 246 7.51 18.03 11.00
N GLY A 247 8.58 18.42 10.29
CA GLY A 247 8.90 17.88 8.98
C GLY A 247 9.28 16.40 9.01
N VAL A 248 9.97 15.94 10.05
CA VAL A 248 10.24 14.51 10.25
C VAL A 248 8.94 13.72 10.47
N PHE A 249 8.01 14.21 11.30
CA PHE A 249 6.71 13.56 11.50
C PHE A 249 5.83 13.59 10.23
N THR A 250 5.82 14.69 9.49
CA THR A 250 5.08 14.79 8.22
C THR A 250 5.72 13.91 7.13
N GLY A 251 7.05 13.80 7.15
CA GLY A 251 7.76 12.81 6.35
C GLY A 251 7.33 11.39 6.71
N ALA A 252 7.16 11.09 8.01
CA ALA A 252 6.75 9.77 8.49
C ALA A 252 5.36 9.37 7.97
N THR A 253 4.38 10.28 8.00
CA THR A 253 3.04 10.02 7.44
C THR A 253 3.09 9.79 5.93
N THR A 254 3.97 10.50 5.21
CA THR A 254 4.18 10.31 3.77
C THR A 254 4.80 8.95 3.45
N VAL A 255 5.87 8.58 4.14
CA VAL A 255 6.58 7.31 3.90
C VAL A 255 5.89 6.10 4.54
N PHE A 256 4.89 6.30 5.41
CA PHE A 256 4.05 5.21 5.94
C PHE A 256 3.39 4.41 4.81
N PHE A 257 3.08 5.06 3.68
CA PHE A 257 2.61 4.39 2.47
C PHE A 257 3.54 3.26 2.00
N ALA A 258 4.85 3.37 2.26
CA ALA A 258 5.84 2.34 1.91
C ALA A 258 5.74 1.08 2.77
N TYR A 259 4.97 1.09 3.87
CA TYR A 259 4.74 -0.07 4.75
C TYR A 259 3.39 -0.74 4.52
N ILE A 260 2.50 -0.14 3.72
CA ILE A 260 1.20 -0.73 3.38
C ILE A 260 1.42 -1.98 2.52
N GLY A 261 0.69 -3.07 2.80
CA GLY A 261 0.74 -4.31 2.02
C GLY A 261 1.06 -5.57 2.83
N PHE A 262 1.45 -5.47 4.11
CA PHE A 262 1.63 -6.66 4.96
C PHE A 262 0.32 -7.44 5.18
N ASP A 263 -0.81 -6.76 5.13
CA ASP A 263 -2.18 -7.29 5.21
C ASP A 263 -2.54 -8.18 4.01
N ALA A 264 -1.82 -8.05 2.88
CA ALA A 264 -1.96 -8.97 1.75
C ALA A 264 -1.63 -10.42 2.15
N VAL A 265 -0.72 -10.62 3.11
CA VAL A 265 -0.41 -11.95 3.64
C VAL A 265 -1.62 -12.56 4.34
N ALA A 266 -2.36 -11.76 5.12
CA ALA A 266 -3.59 -12.19 5.77
C ALA A 266 -4.69 -12.57 4.76
N ASN A 267 -4.78 -11.87 3.64
CA ASN A 267 -5.71 -12.24 2.55
C ASN A 267 -5.37 -13.60 1.91
N THR A 268 -4.10 -14.01 1.94
CA THR A 268 -3.65 -15.31 1.42
C THR A 268 -3.65 -16.44 2.45
N ALA A 269 -4.16 -16.21 3.67
CA ALA A 269 -4.13 -17.21 4.76
C ALA A 269 -4.73 -18.57 4.36
N GLN A 270 -5.79 -18.58 3.54
CA GLN A 270 -6.43 -19.82 3.09
C GLN A 270 -5.62 -20.61 2.05
N GLU A 271 -4.71 -19.95 1.32
CA GLU A 271 -3.79 -20.57 0.36
C GLU A 271 -2.51 -21.09 1.02
N SER A 272 -2.32 -20.82 2.33
CA SER A 272 -1.20 -21.33 3.11
C SER A 272 -1.33 -22.84 3.39
N TRP A 273 -0.20 -23.53 3.40
CA TRP A 273 -0.10 -24.91 3.90
C TRP A 273 -0.41 -25.02 5.40
N THR A 274 -0.06 -24.00 6.17
CA THR A 274 -0.33 -23.92 7.62
C THR A 274 -0.92 -22.55 7.91
N GLN A 275 -2.23 -22.48 8.11
CA GLN A 275 -2.94 -21.20 8.12
C GLN A 275 -2.71 -20.39 9.41
N ALA A 276 -2.43 -21.06 10.53
CA ALA A 276 -2.28 -20.44 11.85
C ALA A 276 -0.82 -20.21 12.29
N ARG A 277 0.17 -20.65 11.49
CA ARG A 277 1.62 -20.47 11.76
C ARG A 277 2.24 -19.62 10.65
#